data_AF-A0A7S0A437-F1
#
_entry.id   AF-A0A7S0A437-F1
#
_cell.length_a   1.000
_cell.length_b   1.000
_cell.length_c   1.000
_cell.angle_alpha   90.00
_cell.angle_beta   90.00
_cell.angle_gamma   90.00
#
_symmetry.space_group_name_H-M   'P 1'
#
loop_
_entity.id
_entity.type
_entity.pdbx_description
1 polymer ?
#
loop_
_entity_poly.entity_id
_entity_poly.type
_entity_poly.pdbx_seq_one_letter_code
_entity_poly.pdbx_strand_id
1 'polypeptide(L)'
;LHEQAHFVAVASSPYRRCMQTAAEIALKLGLPVLIDQELGEVRDDLMPEHSVAHRSPCQLEEMANELGIRVQNPIRSNGGLKLFGKQPVWPETLAVAKKRFIV
;
A
#
# COMPACT_ATOMS: atom_id res chain seq x y z
N LEU A 1 14.56 -8.74 20.95
CA LEU A 1 14.44 -8.87 19.48
C LEU A 1 13.87 -7.61 18.83
N HIS A 2 12.69 -7.12 19.23
CA HIS A 2 12.15 -5.86 18.67
C HIS A 2 12.97 -4.61 19.04
N GLU A 3 13.60 -4.58 20.23
CA GLU A 3 14.47 -3.47 20.68
C GLU A 3 15.80 -3.33 19.90
N GLN A 4 16.13 -4.31 19.05
CA GLN A 4 17.30 -4.27 18.17
C GLN A 4 16.93 -4.04 16.70
N ALA A 5 15.63 -4.00 16.38
CA ALA A 5 15.17 -3.87 15.01
C ALA A 5 15.10 -2.39 14.62
N HIS A 6 15.99 -1.97 13.73
CA HIS A 6 15.97 -0.62 13.16
C HIS A 6 15.02 -0.58 11.96
N PHE A 7 13.75 -0.23 12.21
CA PHE A 7 12.79 0.01 11.13
C PHE A 7 13.17 1.26 10.33
N VAL A 8 13.13 1.16 9.01
CA VAL A 8 13.53 2.25 8.09
C VAL A 8 12.37 2.82 7.27
N ALA A 9 11.25 2.09 7.20
CA ALA A 9 10.05 2.49 6.47
C ALA A 9 8.83 1.70 6.96
N VAL A 10 7.63 2.19 6.62
CA VAL A 10 6.35 1.46 6.75
C VAL A 10 5.89 1.07 5.34
N ALA A 11 5.68 -0.22 5.08
CA ALA A 11 5.07 -0.67 3.83
C ALA A 11 3.55 -0.78 4.00
N SER A 12 2.78 -0.27 3.03
CA SER A 12 1.32 -0.26 3.08
C SER A 12 0.71 -0.57 1.72
N SER A 13 -0.48 -1.16 1.73
CA SER A 13 -1.34 -1.23 0.55
C SER A 13 -1.93 0.15 0.21
N PRO A 14 -2.36 0.39 -1.04
CA PRO A 14 -2.89 1.69 -1.49
C PRO A 14 -4.31 1.99 -1.01
N TYR A 15 -4.94 1.09 -0.23
CA TYR A 15 -6.32 1.29 0.21
C TYR A 15 -6.38 2.32 1.33
N ARG A 16 -7.44 3.15 1.33
CA ARG A 16 -7.63 4.24 2.30
C ARG A 16 -7.37 3.83 3.75
N ARG A 17 -8.00 2.73 4.17
CA ARG A 17 -7.87 2.21 5.54
C ARG A 17 -6.42 1.85 5.89
N CYS A 18 -5.69 1.26 4.95
CA CYS A 18 -4.31 0.85 5.15
C CYS A 18 -3.40 2.06 5.22
N MET A 19 -3.58 3.05 4.32
CA MET A 19 -2.86 4.32 4.35
C MET A 19 -3.10 5.09 5.66
N GLN A 20 -4.35 5.14 6.16
CA GLN A 20 -4.67 5.78 7.44
C GLN A 20 -3.99 5.07 8.62
N THR A 21 -3.99 3.74 8.66
CA THR A 21 -3.27 2.99 9.71
C THR A 21 -1.75 3.17 9.60
N ALA A 22 -1.20 3.13 8.39
CA ALA A 22 0.22 3.34 8.14
C ALA A 22 0.67 4.74 8.56
N ALA A 23 -0.19 5.75 8.38
CA ALA A 23 0.07 7.13 8.80
C ALA A 23 0.31 7.23 10.31
N GLU A 24 -0.54 6.61 11.13
CA GLU A 24 -0.39 6.60 12.59
C GLU A 24 0.97 6.04 13.03
N ILE A 25 1.41 4.96 12.39
CA ILE A 25 2.71 4.32 12.68
C ILE A 25 3.86 5.20 12.19
N ALA A 26 3.79 5.66 10.94
CA ALA A 26 4.83 6.45 10.29
C ALA A 26 5.09 7.78 11.02
N LEU A 27 4.04 8.48 11.45
CA LEU A 27 4.14 9.73 12.19
C LEU A 27 4.77 9.52 13.57
N LYS A 28 4.38 8.46 14.30
CA LYS A 28 4.95 8.14 15.61
C LYS A 28 6.43 7.78 15.54
N LEU A 29 6.84 7.09 14.48
CA LEU A 29 8.22 6.61 14.32
C LEU A 29 9.11 7.54 13.48
N GLY A 30 8.55 8.59 12.87
CA GLY A 30 9.28 9.46 11.94
C GLY A 30 9.74 8.75 10.66
N LEU A 31 9.02 7.70 10.23
CA LEU A 31 9.41 6.85 9.10
C LEU A 31 8.66 7.22 7.81
N PRO A 32 9.28 7.06 6.63
CA PRO A 32 8.58 7.16 5.37
C PRO A 32 7.63 5.98 5.12
N VAL A 33 6.64 6.19 4.26
CA VAL A 33 5.71 5.14 3.78
C VAL A 33 6.07 4.72 2.36
N LEU A 34 6.09 3.41 2.11
CA LEU A 34 6.19 2.80 0.79
C LEU A 34 4.84 2.17 0.46
N ILE A 35 4.23 2.61 -0.64
CA ILE A 35 2.94 2.07 -1.11
C ILE A 35 3.21 0.95 -2.11
N ASP A 36 2.77 -0.25 -1.77
CA ASP A 36 2.92 -1.46 -2.57
C ASP A 36 1.56 -2.09 -2.84
N GLN A 37 1.21 -2.22 -4.12
CA GLN A 37 -0.08 -2.78 -4.53
C GLN A 37 -0.15 -4.31 -4.37
N GLU A 38 0.99 -5.00 -4.23
CA GLU A 38 1.05 -6.41 -3.83
C GLU A 38 0.69 -6.64 -2.37
N LEU A 39 0.52 -5.58 -1.56
CA LEU A 39 -0.05 -5.69 -0.22
C LEU A 39 -1.58 -5.55 -0.22
N GLY A 40 -2.19 -5.46 -1.41
CA GLY A 40 -3.63 -5.32 -1.59
C GLY A 40 -4.44 -6.57 -1.23
N GLU A 41 -5.76 -6.36 -1.20
CA GLU A 41 -6.75 -7.35 -0.77
C GLU A 41 -6.72 -8.65 -1.58
N VAL A 42 -7.01 -9.75 -0.87
CA VAL A 42 -7.32 -11.05 -1.44
C VAL A 42 -8.81 -11.04 -1.78
N ARG A 43 -9.17 -11.29 -3.05
CA ARG A 43 -10.56 -11.31 -3.49
C ARG A 43 -10.85 -12.64 -4.15
N ASP A 44 -11.83 -13.37 -3.65
CA ASP A 44 -12.31 -14.61 -4.26
C ASP A 44 -13.38 -14.33 -5.32
N ASP A 45 -13.94 -15.40 -5.88
CA ASP A 45 -14.97 -15.39 -6.91
C ASP A 45 -16.37 -15.05 -6.38
N LEU A 46 -16.55 -15.00 -5.06
CA LEU A 46 -17.80 -14.58 -4.42
C LEU A 46 -17.85 -13.05 -4.25
N MET A 47 -16.72 -12.36 -4.36
CA MET A 47 -16.69 -10.90 -4.34
C MET A 47 -17.19 -10.33 -5.67
N PRO A 48 -17.92 -9.19 -5.64
CA PRO A 48 -18.36 -8.55 -6.86
C PRO A 48 -17.18 -8.17 -7.77
N GLU A 49 -17.35 -8.38 -9.08
CA GLU A 49 -16.42 -7.90 -10.11
C GLU A 49 -16.45 -6.37 -10.15
N HIS A 50 -15.66 -5.77 -9.28
CA HIS A 50 -15.38 -4.34 -9.31
C HIS A 50 -13.94 -4.12 -9.74
N SER A 51 -13.74 -3.03 -10.48
CA SER A 51 -12.43 -2.47 -10.76
C SER A 51 -11.65 -2.22 -9.46
N VAL A 52 -10.37 -1.91 -9.63
CA VAL A 52 -9.47 -1.50 -8.55
C VAL A 52 -10.14 -0.45 -7.66
N ALA A 53 -10.45 -0.82 -6.42
CA ALA A 53 -11.19 0.04 -5.49
C ALA A 53 -10.32 1.06 -4.75
N HIS A 54 -9.00 1.04 -4.97
CA HIS A 54 -8.11 2.06 -4.41
C HIS A 54 -8.05 3.30 -5.30
N ARG A 55 -7.63 4.42 -4.70
CA ARG A 55 -7.50 5.72 -5.36
C ARG A 55 -6.50 5.67 -6.52
N SER A 56 -6.64 6.60 -7.46
CA SER A 56 -5.68 6.78 -8.54
C SER A 56 -4.31 7.25 -8.00
N PRO A 57 -3.21 7.11 -8.76
CA PRO A 57 -1.90 7.61 -8.37
C PRO A 57 -1.84 9.05 -7.86
N CYS A 58 -2.57 9.98 -8.48
CA CYS A 58 -2.62 11.39 -8.05
C CYS A 58 -3.42 11.54 -6.75
N GLN A 59 -4.57 10.86 -6.66
CA GLN A 59 -5.39 10.87 -5.45
C GLN A 59 -4.70 10.21 -4.24
N LEU A 60 -3.75 9.30 -4.47
CA LEU A 60 -2.93 8.70 -3.42
C LEU A 60 -1.86 9.69 -2.92
N GLU A 61 -1.30 10.51 -3.80
CA GLU A 61 -0.41 11.61 -3.41
C GLU A 61 -1.17 12.65 -2.56
N GLU A 62 -2.34 13.07 -3.03
CA GLU A 62 -3.24 13.98 -2.30
C GLU A 62 -3.56 13.43 -0.90
N MET A 63 -3.94 12.15 -0.81
CA MET A 63 -4.18 11.49 0.47
C MET A 63 -2.95 11.47 1.37
N ALA A 64 -1.77 11.18 0.83
CA ALA A 64 -0.55 11.17 1.64
C ALA A 64 -0.26 12.55 2.24
N ASN A 65 -0.48 13.61 1.46
CA ASN A 65 -0.37 15.00 1.91
C ASN A 65 -1.43 15.33 2.98
N GLU A 66 -2.68 14.95 2.78
CA GLU A 66 -3.77 15.13 3.76
C GLU A 66 -3.48 14.41 5.08
N LEU A 67 -2.86 13.23 5.03
CA LEU A 67 -2.46 12.45 6.20
C LEU A 67 -1.14 12.94 6.83
N GLY A 68 -0.46 13.91 6.23
CA GLY A 68 0.80 14.47 6.73
C GLY A 68 1.98 13.50 6.68
N ILE A 69 1.94 12.47 5.82
CA ILE A 69 2.97 11.43 5.75
C ILE A 69 3.87 11.61 4.53
N ARG A 70 5.16 11.29 4.70
CA ARG A 70 6.11 11.27 3.59
C ARG A 70 6.07 9.92 2.88
N VAL A 71 5.59 9.90 1.64
CA VAL A 71 5.69 8.73 0.76
C VAL A 71 7.01 8.72 -0.01
N GLN A 72 7.60 7.55 -0.20
CA GLN A 72 8.85 7.35 -0.95
C GLN A 72 8.66 6.69 -2.32
N ASN A 73 7.41 6.53 -2.76
CA ASN A 73 7.11 6.10 -4.12
C ASN A 73 7.63 7.14 -5.14
N PRO A 74 8.27 6.70 -6.24
CA PRO A 74 8.68 7.61 -7.31
C PRO A 74 7.48 8.36 -7.91
N ILE A 75 7.65 9.63 -8.26
CA ILE A 75 6.64 10.40 -8.98
C ILE A 75 6.76 10.10 -10.48
N ARG A 76 5.63 9.81 -11.13
CA ARG A 76 5.56 9.61 -12.59
C ARG A 76 5.62 10.95 -13.31
N SER A 77 5.94 10.95 -14.60
CA SER A 77 5.96 12.16 -15.44
C SER A 77 4.62 12.91 -15.50
N ASN A 78 3.51 12.24 -15.20
CA ASN A 78 2.17 12.82 -15.13
C ASN A 78 1.76 13.30 -13.72
N GLY A 79 2.68 13.34 -12.76
CA GLY A 79 2.46 13.80 -11.38
C GLY A 79 1.97 12.74 -10.40
N GLY A 80 1.47 11.59 -10.86
CA GLY A 80 0.97 10.55 -9.96
C GLY A 80 2.05 9.64 -9.35
N LEU A 81 1.77 9.03 -8.20
CA LEU A 81 2.69 8.05 -7.59
C LEU A 81 2.87 6.78 -8.44
N LYS A 82 4.11 6.33 -8.60
CA LYS A 82 4.43 4.98 -9.09
C LYS A 82 4.36 3.99 -7.93
N LEU A 83 3.27 3.23 -7.87
CA LEU A 83 3.11 2.14 -6.90
C LEU A 83 4.16 1.04 -7.13
N PHE A 84 4.68 0.47 -6.05
CA PHE A 84 5.50 -0.73 -6.08
C PHE A 84 4.64 -1.97 -6.26
N GLY A 85 5.28 -3.10 -6.58
CA GLY A 85 4.62 -4.37 -6.82
C GLY A 85 3.80 -4.43 -8.11
N LYS A 86 3.20 -5.59 -8.38
CA LYS A 86 2.22 -5.80 -9.45
C LYS A 86 0.81 -5.81 -8.88
N GLN A 87 -0.14 -5.27 -9.64
CA GLN A 87 -1.53 -5.36 -9.25
C GLN A 87 -1.97 -6.84 -9.23
N PRO A 88 -2.59 -7.33 -8.13
CA PRO A 88 -3.13 -8.67 -8.09
C PRO A 88 -4.19 -8.88 -9.18
N VAL A 89 -4.27 -10.10 -9.68
CA VAL A 89 -5.33 -10.54 -10.58
C VAL A 89 -6.41 -11.20 -9.75
N TRP A 90 -7.64 -10.74 -9.88
CA TRP A 90 -8.80 -11.29 -9.17
C TRP A 90 -9.71 -12.05 -10.15
N PRO A 91 -10.42 -13.11 -9.70
CA PRO A 91 -10.32 -13.67 -8.35
C PRO A 91 -8.98 -14.38 -8.11
N GLU A 92 -8.51 -14.36 -6.87
CA GLU A 92 -7.32 -15.09 -6.43
C GLU A 92 -7.64 -16.08 -5.32
N THR A 93 -6.93 -17.20 -5.30
CA THR A 93 -7.03 -18.18 -4.21
C THR A 93 -6.10 -17.81 -3.07
N LEU A 94 -6.42 -18.26 -1.86
CA LEU A 94 -5.53 -18.09 -0.70
C LEU A 94 -4.12 -18.69 -0.94
N ALA A 95 -4.02 -19.76 -1.72
CA ALA A 95 -2.74 -20.37 -2.07
C ALA A 95 -1.88 -19.47 -2.98
N VAL A 96 -2.51 -18.70 -3.87
CA VAL A 96 -1.82 -17.69 -4.70
C VAL A 96 -1.46 -16.47 -3.85
N ALA A 97 -2.39 -15.98 -3.03
CA ALA A 97 -2.19 -14.84 -2.13
C ALA A 97 -0.97 -15.04 -1.20
N LYS A 98 -0.83 -16.23 -0.60
CA LYS A 98 0.29 -16.57 0.29
C LYS A 98 1.67 -16.37 -0.34
N LYS A 99 1.78 -16.52 -1.66
CA LYS A 99 3.05 -16.32 -2.39
C LYS A 99 3.46 -14.83 -2.48
N ARG A 100 2.53 -13.89 -2.21
CA ARG A 100 2.79 -12.44 -2.19
C ARG A 100 3.25 -11.94 -0.81
N PHE A 101 2.74 -12.54 0.26
CA PHE A 101 2.92 -12.03 1.63
C PHE A 101 4.00 -12.74 2.44
N ILE A 102 4.39 -13.97 2.06
CA ILE A 102 5.41 -14.73 2.77
C ILE A 102 6.76 -14.42 2.14
N VAL A 103 7.57 -13.63 2.84
CA VAL A 103 8.98 -13.37 2.57
C VAL A 103 9.82 -14.13 3.59
#